data_AF-A0A843HWV9-F1
#
_entry.id   AF-A0A843HWV9-F1
#
_cell.length_a   1.000
_cell.length_b   1.000
_cell.length_c   1.000
_cell.angle_alpha   90.00
_cell.angle_beta   90.00
_cell.angle_gamma   90.00
#
_symmetry.space_group_name_H-M   'P 1'
#
loop_
_entity.id
_entity.type
_entity.pdbx_description
1 polymer ?
#
loop_
_entity_poly.entity_id
_entity_poly.type
_entity_poly.pdbx_seq_one_letter_code
_entity_poly.pdbx_strand_id
1 'polypeptide(L)'
;MEKKKETLEIIRGTTPYIRIKIKNDIDLNDIIQAWVYINQSKKVVVDKTITDVEVNPEEKTLLVHLTQQESLRCKAGDAIFQIRLLLSDLNALATVATEASILEIYKDGVIE
;
A
#
# COMPACT_ATOMS: atom_id res chain seq x y z
N MET A 1 -6.44 44.90 -5.49
CA MET A 1 -6.51 43.42 -5.53
C MET A 1 -5.78 42.88 -4.32
N GLU A 2 -6.51 42.58 -3.24
CA GLU A 2 -5.94 41.89 -2.08
C GLU A 2 -5.68 40.43 -2.44
N LYS A 3 -4.45 39.96 -2.21
CA LYS A 3 -4.12 38.54 -2.34
C LYS A 3 -4.81 37.81 -1.19
N LYS A 4 -5.74 36.90 -1.52
CA LYS A 4 -6.29 35.93 -0.57
C LYS A 4 -5.11 35.22 0.09
N LYS A 5 -4.91 35.42 1.39
CA LYS A 5 -4.01 34.58 2.17
C LYS A 5 -4.73 33.26 2.39
N GLU A 6 -4.24 32.21 1.76
CA GLU A 6 -4.63 30.85 2.09
C GLU A 6 -3.95 30.49 3.41
N THR A 7 -4.75 30.22 4.43
CA THR A 7 -4.27 29.68 5.71
C THR A 7 -4.19 28.17 5.55
N LEU A 8 -2.97 27.62 5.71
CA LEU A 8 -2.74 26.19 5.68
C LEU A 8 -2.59 25.68 7.12
N GLU A 9 -3.42 24.70 7.48
CA GLU A 9 -3.34 24.00 8.77
C GLU A 9 -2.35 22.83 8.64
N ILE A 10 -1.42 22.71 9.59
CA ILE A 10 -0.42 21.63 9.62
C ILE A 10 -0.82 20.62 10.69
N ILE A 11 -1.20 19.41 10.26
CA ILE A 11 -1.61 18.29 11.12
C ILE A 11 -0.48 17.24 11.14
N ARG A 12 -0.24 16.59 12.28
CA ARG A 12 0.78 15.53 12.43
C ARG A 12 0.37 14.30 11.61
N GLY A 13 1.21 13.88 10.66
CA GLY A 13 0.92 12.76 9.77
C GLY A 13 1.03 11.40 10.41
N THR A 14 0.12 10.49 10.06
CA THR A 14 0.29 9.04 10.26
C THR A 14 0.94 8.46 9.01
N THR A 15 1.84 7.49 9.19
CA THR A 15 2.43 6.79 8.04
C THR A 15 1.34 5.96 7.37
N PRO A 16 0.99 6.22 6.09
CA PRO A 16 -0.14 5.55 5.46
C PRO A 16 0.15 4.06 5.27
N TYR A 17 -0.84 3.23 5.54
CA TYR A 17 -0.83 1.81 5.23
C TYR A 17 -1.85 1.51 4.13
N ILE A 18 -1.55 0.51 3.31
CA ILE A 18 -2.49 -0.02 2.33
C ILE A 18 -3.10 -1.29 2.92
N ARG A 19 -4.42 -1.26 3.13
CA ARG A 19 -5.16 -2.44 3.61
C ARG A 19 -5.66 -3.24 2.43
N ILE A 20 -5.20 -4.49 2.33
CA ILE A 20 -5.56 -5.41 1.26
C ILE A 20 -6.30 -6.59 1.88
N LYS A 21 -7.53 -6.83 1.43
CA LYS A 21 -8.32 -8.00 1.84
C LYS A 21 -8.11 -9.16 0.86
N ILE A 22 -7.65 -10.29 1.37
CA ILE A 22 -7.48 -11.52 0.59
C ILE A 22 -8.80 -12.30 0.66
N LYS A 23 -9.43 -12.52 -0.50
CA LYS A 23 -10.74 -13.19 -0.58
C LYS A 23 -10.66 -14.70 -0.76
N ASN A 24 -9.49 -15.23 -1.10
CA ASN A 24 -9.32 -16.66 -1.37
C ASN A 24 -9.22 -17.46 -0.05
N ASP A 25 -9.46 -18.77 -0.14
CA ASP A 25 -9.19 -19.72 0.96
C ASP A 25 -7.70 -20.06 1.03
N ILE A 26 -6.91 -19.02 1.33
CA ILE A 26 -5.51 -19.14 1.70
C ILE A 26 -5.45 -18.94 3.21
N ASP A 27 -4.78 -19.84 3.93
CA ASP A 27 -4.42 -19.59 5.31
C ASP A 27 -3.25 -18.59 5.33
N LEU A 28 -3.49 -17.39 5.88
CA LEU A 28 -2.47 -16.35 5.92
C LEU A 28 -1.36 -16.68 6.94
N ASN A 29 -1.57 -17.63 7.85
CA ASN A 29 -0.53 -18.11 8.75
C ASN A 29 0.58 -18.88 8.01
N ASP A 30 0.27 -19.41 6.82
CA ASP A 30 1.22 -20.17 6.02
C ASP A 30 2.14 -19.28 5.17
N ILE A 31 1.96 -17.96 5.18
CA ILE A 31 2.77 -17.04 4.37
C ILE A 31 4.18 -16.94 4.98
N ILE A 32 5.19 -17.38 4.23
CA ILE A 32 6.61 -17.22 4.61
C ILE A 32 7.27 -16.03 3.91
N GLN A 33 6.80 -15.65 2.72
CA GLN A 33 7.22 -14.42 2.04
C GLN A 33 6.04 -13.79 1.30
N ALA A 34 6.07 -12.47 1.17
CA ALA A 34 5.12 -11.70 0.39
C ALA A 34 5.87 -10.59 -0.35
N TRP A 35 5.38 -10.26 -1.53
CA TRP A 35 5.77 -9.08 -2.29
C TRP A 35 4.54 -8.32 -2.73
N VAL A 36 4.54 -7.01 -2.51
CA VAL A 36 3.44 -6.12 -2.91
C VAL A 36 3.99 -5.05 -3.84
N TYR A 37 3.41 -4.99 -5.03
CA TYR A 37 3.78 -4.05 -6.07
C TYR A 37 2.62 -3.14 -6.41
N ILE A 38 2.93 -1.85 -6.55
CA ILE A 38 1.99 -0.85 -7.08
C ILE A 38 2.63 -0.18 -8.27
N ASN A 39 1.95 -0.25 -9.40
CA ASN A 39 2.35 0.39 -10.62
C ASN A 39 1.44 1.57 -10.93
N GLN A 40 2.04 2.73 -11.19
CA GLN A 40 1.35 3.89 -11.71
C GLN A 40 2.07 4.38 -12.96
N SER A 41 1.32 4.67 -14.02
CA SER A 41 1.88 5.18 -15.28
C SER A 41 3.05 4.35 -15.82
N LYS A 42 2.96 3.02 -15.72
CA LYS A 42 3.98 2.04 -16.16
C LYS A 42 5.26 2.02 -15.32
N LYS A 43 5.27 2.62 -14.12
CA LYS A 43 6.40 2.59 -13.18
C LYS A 43 5.96 1.99 -11.85
N VAL A 44 6.81 1.13 -11.28
CA VAL A 44 6.61 0.64 -9.92
C VAL A 44 6.93 1.77 -8.95
N VAL A 45 5.91 2.20 -8.18
CA VAL A 45 6.01 3.29 -7.20
C VAL A 45 6.12 2.78 -5.76
N VAL A 46 5.63 1.56 -5.53
CA VAL A 46 5.76 0.82 -4.27
C VAL A 46 6.22 -0.59 -4.59
N ASP A 47 7.26 -1.04 -3.89
CA ASP A 47 7.84 -2.38 -3.96
C ASP A 47 8.15 -2.82 -2.53
N LYS A 48 7.29 -3.67 -1.97
CA LYS A 48 7.36 -4.09 -0.58
C LYS A 48 7.59 -5.57 -0.46
N THR A 49 8.30 -5.94 0.59
CA THR A 49 8.48 -7.33 0.98
C THR A 49 7.73 -7.61 2.28
N ILE A 50 7.67 -8.87 2.71
CA ILE A 50 6.99 -9.29 3.93
C ILE A 50 7.39 -8.50 5.18
N THR A 51 8.61 -7.97 5.24
CA THR A 51 9.07 -7.15 6.39
C THR A 51 8.31 -5.85 6.57
N ASP A 52 7.67 -5.37 5.50
CA ASP A 52 6.85 -4.16 5.47
C ASP A 52 5.34 -4.48 5.50
N VAL A 53 4.97 -5.75 5.71
CA VAL A 53 3.60 -6.23 5.66
C VAL A 53 3.21 -6.84 7.00
N GLU A 54 2.28 -6.20 7.69
CA GLU A 54 1.58 -6.83 8.81
C GLU A 54 0.49 -7.75 8.27
N VAL A 55 0.53 -9.02 8.67
CA VAL A 55 -0.44 -10.03 8.29
C VAL A 55 -1.45 -10.18 9.41
N ASN A 56 -2.74 -10.02 9.11
CA ASN A 56 -3.84 -10.31 10.02
C ASN A 56 -4.67 -11.50 9.48
N PRO A 57 -4.38 -12.73 9.93
CA PRO A 57 -5.07 -13.94 9.49
C PRO A 57 -6.57 -13.95 9.83
N GLU A 58 -6.95 -13.46 11.01
CA GLU A 58 -8.34 -13.47 11.48
C GLU A 58 -9.25 -12.63 10.57
N GLU A 59 -8.77 -11.45 10.15
CA GLU A 59 -9.50 -10.56 9.25
C GLU A 59 -9.29 -10.86 7.76
N LYS A 60 -8.42 -11.82 7.43
CA LYS A 60 -7.90 -12.10 6.08
C LYS A 60 -7.36 -10.83 5.40
N THR A 61 -6.55 -10.04 6.11
CA THR A 61 -5.99 -8.78 5.58
C THR A 61 -4.48 -8.69 5.68
N LEU A 62 -3.88 -8.03 4.70
CA LEU A 62 -2.49 -7.58 4.70
C LEU A 62 -2.50 -6.05 4.86
N LEU A 63 -1.69 -5.54 5.79
CA LEU A 63 -1.46 -4.12 6.01
C LEU A 63 -0.04 -3.80 5.55
N VAL A 64 0.06 -3.08 4.43
CA VAL A 64 1.35 -2.76 3.80
C VAL A 64 1.76 -1.36 4.24
N HIS A 65 2.80 -1.27 5.06
CA HIS A 65 3.31 0.01 5.56
C HIS A 65 4.11 0.71 4.48
N LEU A 66 3.74 1.93 4.11
CA LEU A 66 4.52 2.73 3.17
C LEU A 66 5.54 3.56 3.93
N THR A 67 6.75 3.70 3.42
CA THR A 67 7.62 4.78 3.86
C THR A 67 7.06 6.12 3.39
N GLN A 68 7.49 7.20 4.03
CA GLN A 68 7.14 8.55 3.60
C GLN A 68 7.58 8.85 2.15
N GLN A 69 8.72 8.32 1.71
CA GLN A 69 9.16 8.52 0.33
C GLN A 69 8.28 7.78 -0.67
N GLU A 70 7.80 6.59 -0.33
CA GLU A 70 6.87 5.82 -1.17
C GLU A 70 5.49 6.47 -1.22
N SER A 71 4.97 6.94 -0.07
CA SER A 71 3.70 7.66 -0.05
C SER A 71 3.76 8.94 -0.89
N LEU A 72 4.89 9.65 -0.91
CA LEU A 72 5.11 10.83 -1.75
C LEU A 72 5.26 10.50 -3.25
N ARG A 73 5.64 9.27 -3.61
CA ARG A 73 5.72 8.82 -5.01
C ARG A 73 4.35 8.42 -5.56
N CYS A 74 3.44 7.99 -4.70
CA CYS A 74 2.07 7.70 -5.06
C CYS A 74 1.33 8.98 -5.47
N LYS A 75 0.67 8.93 -6.63
CA LYS A 75 -0.17 10.03 -7.12
C LYS A 75 -1.64 9.61 -7.03
N ALA A 76 -2.52 10.59 -6.85
CA ALA A 76 -3.95 10.35 -7.01
C ALA A 76 -4.25 9.85 -8.43
N GLY A 77 -5.15 8.87 -8.55
CA GLY A 77 -5.56 8.27 -9.82
C GLY A 77 -5.31 6.76 -9.88
N ASP A 78 -5.36 6.23 -11.10
CA ASP A 78 -5.36 4.78 -11.31
C ASP A 78 -4.00 4.16 -10.98
N ALA A 79 -4.06 3.01 -10.32
CA ALA A 79 -2.91 2.20 -9.98
C ALA A 79 -3.22 0.72 -10.20
N ILE A 80 -2.20 -0.03 -10.57
CA ILE A 80 -2.28 -1.48 -10.72
C ILE A 80 -1.58 -2.11 -9.52
N PHE A 81 -2.31 -2.97 -8.81
CA PHE A 81 -1.83 -3.71 -7.65
C PHE A 81 -1.55 -5.16 -8.03
N GLN A 82 -0.39 -5.68 -7.60
CA GLN A 82 -0.09 -7.10 -7.67
C GLN A 82 0.55 -7.56 -6.37
N ILE A 83 0.08 -8.69 -5.85
CA ILE A 83 0.64 -9.34 -4.66
C ILE A 83 1.13 -10.71 -5.08
N ARG A 84 2.28 -11.09 -4.56
CA ARG A 84 2.85 -12.43 -4.69
C ARG A 84 3.11 -12.96 -3.29
N LEU A 85 2.78 -14.22 -3.07
CA LEU A 85 2.93 -14.91 -1.80
C LEU A 85 3.72 -16.20 -2.03
N LEU A 86 4.57 -16.53 -1.08
CA LEU A 86 5.18 -17.85 -0.95
C LEU A 86 4.67 -18.47 0.35
N LEU A 87 4.11 -19.66 0.24
CA LEU A 87 3.57 -20.41 1.38
C LEU A 87 4.62 -21.37 1.97
N SER A 88 4.36 -21.86 3.18
CA SER A 88 5.20 -22.78 3.95
C SER A 88 5.46 -24.12 3.24
N ASP A 89 4.52 -24.55 2.40
CA ASP A 89 4.62 -25.73 1.53
C ASP A 89 5.39 -25.47 0.22
N LEU A 90 5.98 -24.28 0.08
CA LEU A 90 6.71 -23.78 -1.10
C LEU A 90 5.83 -23.50 -2.32
N ASN A 91 4.50 -23.50 -2.18
CA ASN A 91 3.62 -23.05 -3.24
C ASN A 91 3.67 -21.52 -3.37
N ALA A 92 3.88 -21.06 -4.62
CA ALA A 92 3.87 -19.65 -4.95
C ALA A 92 2.52 -19.25 -5.55
N LEU A 93 1.92 -18.20 -5.00
CA LEU A 93 0.64 -17.66 -5.45
C LEU A 93 0.82 -16.21 -5.87
N ALA A 94 0.05 -15.77 -6.87
CA ALA A 94 0.01 -14.38 -7.27
C ALA A 94 -1.45 -13.95 -7.47
N THR A 95 -1.78 -12.74 -7.04
CA THR A 95 -3.06 -12.14 -7.40
C THR A 95 -3.05 -11.77 -8.87
N VAL A 96 -4.24 -11.75 -9.48
CA VAL A 96 -4.43 -10.99 -10.72
C VAL A 96 -4.03 -9.54 -10.51
N ALA A 97 -3.50 -8.91 -11.56
CA ALA A 97 -3.23 -7.49 -11.55
C ALA A 97 -4.58 -6.76 -11.45
N THR A 98 -4.79 -6.05 -10.35
CA THR A 98 -6.07 -5.38 -10.08
C THR A 98 -5.88 -3.88 -10.22
N GLU A 99 -6.70 -3.26 -11.06
CA GLU A 99 -6.78 -1.80 -11.12
C GLU A 99 -7.61 -1.30 -9.93
N ALA A 100 -7.05 -0.33 -9.21
CA ALA A 100 -7.78 0.41 -8.19
C ALA A 100 -7.34 1.88 -8.23
N SER A 101 -8.26 2.77 -7.84
CA SER A 101 -7.95 4.18 -7.73
C SER A 101 -7.29 4.44 -6.38
N ILE A 102 -6.11 5.04 -6.40
CA ILE A 102 -5.55 5.68 -5.22
C ILE A 102 -6.28 7.00 -5.10
N LEU A 103 -7.22 7.06 -4.14
CA LEU A 103 -7.79 8.33 -3.69
C LEU A 103 -6.63 9.25 -3.28
N GLU A 104 -6.81 10.57 -3.40
CA GLU A 104 -5.83 11.53 -2.93
C GLU A 104 -5.28 11.06 -1.58
N ILE A 105 -4.00 10.65 -1.57
CA ILE A 105 -3.28 10.48 -0.33
C ILE A 105 -3.17 11.92 0.16
N TYR A 106 -4.18 12.35 0.91
CA TYR A 106 -4.14 13.63 1.58
C TYR A 106 -2.83 13.62 2.35
N LYS A 107 -2.11 14.70 2.12
CA LYS A 107 -0.82 15.03 2.70
C LYS A 107 -0.98 15.11 4.22
N ASP A 108 -1.15 13.97 4.86
CA ASP A 108 -1.11 13.83 6.29
C ASP A 108 0.37 13.94 6.69
N GLY A 109 0.77 15.19 6.88
CA GLY A 109 1.92 15.67 7.66
C GLY A 109 3.27 15.00 7.48
N VAL A 110 4.21 15.71 6.84
CA VAL A 110 5.65 15.50 7.09
C VAL A 110 6.02 16.21 8.39
N ILE A 111 6.70 15.50 9.30
CA ILE A 111 7.51 16.07 10.38
C ILE A 111 8.96 16.00 9.90
N GLU A 112 9.63 17.15 9.83
CA GLU A 112 11.10 17.25 10.00
C GLU A 112 11.39 17.59 11.47
#